data_AF-Q6JH57-F1
#
_entry.id   AF-Q6JH57-F1
#
_cell.length_a   1.000
_cell.length_b   1.000
_cell.length_c   1.000
_cell.angle_alpha   90.00
_cell.angle_beta   90.00
_cell.angle_gamma   90.00
#
_symmetry.space_group_name_H-M   'P 1'
#
loop_
_entity.id
_entity.type
_entity.pdbx_description
1 polymer ?
#
loop_
_entity_poly.entity_id
_entity_poly.type
_entity_poly.pdbx_seq_one_letter_code
_entity_poly.pdbx_strand_id
1 'polypeptide(L)'
;PMYLFLTNLSLLDACYISVTVPKMLHDLVSENGAISFPGCFSQVCCLLSSVGVEFFLLTAMAYDRYVAICNPLRYMVVMNHRVCILLATVSWLCAFFISLIETALVWRLPFCRSNIIHHFFCDIPPLLVLACTDTSPNELAMFLVGGFVGFPCSLFTIVSYG
;
A
#
# COMPACT_ATOMS: atom_id res chain seq x y z
N PRO A 1 -15.80 16.25 -4.77
CA PRO A 1 -15.50 14.95 -4.10
C PRO A 1 -14.30 14.26 -4.78
N MET A 2 -14.39 13.98 -6.07
CA MET A 2 -13.34 13.34 -6.88
C MET A 2 -11.97 14.07 -6.86
N TYR A 3 -11.95 15.40 -6.99
CA TYR A 3 -10.69 16.19 -6.92
C TYR A 3 -9.94 16.03 -5.60
N LEU A 4 -10.63 15.85 -4.48
CA LEU A 4 -10.00 15.64 -3.18
C LEU A 4 -9.23 14.31 -3.16
N PHE A 5 -9.84 13.24 -3.68
CA PHE A 5 -9.20 11.94 -3.78
C PHE A 5 -8.03 11.96 -4.77
N LEU A 6 -8.19 12.59 -5.94
CA LEU A 6 -7.11 12.78 -6.92
C LEU A 6 -5.92 13.54 -6.34
N THR A 7 -6.18 14.57 -5.54
CA THR A 7 -5.10 15.36 -4.90
C THR A 7 -4.35 14.52 -3.87
N ASN A 8 -5.05 13.67 -3.11
CA ASN A 8 -4.38 12.74 -2.19
C ASN A 8 -3.54 11.71 -2.96
N LEU A 9 -4.07 11.17 -4.06
CA LEU A 9 -3.40 10.19 -4.89
C LEU A 9 -2.13 10.78 -5.55
N SER A 10 -2.20 11.98 -6.11
CA SER A 10 -1.03 12.64 -6.70
C SER A 10 0.05 13.02 -5.68
N LEU A 11 -0.36 13.43 -4.46
CA LEU A 11 0.57 13.68 -3.37
C LEU A 11 1.26 12.39 -2.90
N LEU A 12 0.52 11.29 -2.85
CA LEU A 12 1.05 9.95 -2.54
C LEU A 12 2.06 9.51 -3.59
N ASP A 13 1.70 9.56 -4.88
CA ASP A 13 2.59 9.20 -5.99
C ASP A 13 3.88 10.01 -5.97
N ALA A 14 3.77 11.33 -5.79
CA ALA A 14 4.92 12.22 -5.74
C ALA A 14 5.83 11.90 -4.54
N CYS A 15 5.24 11.65 -3.37
CA CYS A 15 5.98 11.25 -2.17
C CYS A 15 6.67 9.90 -2.36
N TYR A 16 5.95 8.91 -2.89
CA TYR A 16 6.43 7.57 -3.18
C TYR A 16 7.63 7.59 -4.12
N ILE A 17 7.52 8.29 -5.25
CA ILE A 17 8.60 8.46 -6.22
C ILE A 17 9.79 9.18 -5.57
N SER A 18 9.53 10.25 -4.80
CA SER A 18 10.59 11.01 -4.13
C SER A 18 11.31 10.22 -3.03
N VAL A 19 10.70 9.19 -2.44
CA VAL A 19 11.36 8.34 -1.43
C VAL A 19 12.10 7.19 -2.10
N THR A 20 11.51 6.61 -3.16
CA THR A 20 12.04 5.40 -3.80
C THR A 20 13.17 5.73 -4.78
N VAL A 21 13.00 6.74 -5.63
CA VAL A 21 13.96 7.07 -6.70
C VAL A 21 15.34 7.49 -6.17
N PRO A 22 15.47 8.37 -5.15
CA PRO A 22 16.79 8.77 -4.66
C PRO A 22 17.55 7.62 -4.01
N LYS A 23 16.83 6.73 -3.31
CA LYS A 23 17.43 5.53 -2.72
C LYS A 23 17.89 4.55 -3.79
N MET A 24 17.05 4.28 -4.79
CA MET A 24 17.45 3.48 -5.95
C MET A 24 18.68 4.07 -6.64
N LEU A 25 18.73 5.38 -6.83
CA LEU A 25 19.85 6.01 -7.52
C LEU A 25 21.14 5.94 -6.68
N HIS A 26 21.03 6.16 -5.37
CA HIS A 26 22.14 6.06 -4.43
C HIS A 26 22.74 4.65 -4.41
N ASP A 27 21.90 3.62 -4.31
CA ASP A 27 22.38 2.25 -4.24
C ASP A 27 23.06 1.80 -5.55
N LEU A 28 22.69 2.41 -6.70
CA LEU A 28 23.13 2.03 -8.07
C LEU A 28 24.53 2.55 -8.29
N VAL A 29 24.79 3.74 -7.74
CA VAL A 29 26.06 4.46 -7.83
C VAL A 29 27.06 3.95 -6.77
N SER A 30 26.57 3.47 -5.63
CA SER A 30 27.41 3.09 -4.48
C SER A 30 28.19 1.77 -4.66
N GLU A 31 27.71 0.82 -5.49
CA GLU A 31 28.17 -0.59 -5.55
C GLU A 31 28.13 -1.36 -4.21
N ASN A 32 28.03 -0.66 -3.08
CA ASN A 32 27.75 -1.15 -1.73
C ASN A 32 26.26 -0.90 -1.42
N GLY A 33 25.39 -1.77 -1.92
CA GLY A 33 23.94 -1.77 -1.66
C GLY A 33 23.57 -2.30 -0.27
N ALA A 34 24.21 -1.80 0.79
CA ALA A 34 23.96 -2.24 2.16
C ALA A 34 22.94 -1.32 2.84
N ILE A 35 21.66 -1.69 2.78
CA ILE A 35 20.60 -1.03 3.57
C ILE A 35 20.64 -1.55 5.00
N SER A 36 20.58 -0.64 5.97
CA SER A 36 20.39 -1.02 7.37
C SER A 36 19.03 -1.68 7.57
N PHE A 37 18.97 -2.71 8.40
CA PHE A 37 17.73 -3.40 8.75
C PHE A 37 16.56 -2.44 9.11
N PRO A 38 16.70 -1.44 10.00
CA PRO A 38 15.63 -0.47 10.28
C PRO A 38 15.27 0.42 9.07
N GLY A 39 16.22 0.73 8.20
CA GLY A 39 15.94 1.46 6.95
C GLY A 39 15.15 0.64 5.93
N CYS A 40 15.35 -0.68 5.93
CA CYS A 40 14.58 -1.68 5.19
C CYS A 40 13.12 -1.70 5.69
N PHE A 41 12.93 -1.74 7.02
CA PHE A 41 11.59 -1.71 7.65
C PHE A 41 10.75 -0.53 7.19
N SER A 42 11.33 0.67 7.35
CA SER A 42 10.61 1.91 7.07
C SER A 42 10.28 2.02 5.60
N GLN A 43 11.15 1.51 4.73
CA GLN A 43 10.91 1.51 3.29
C GLN A 43 9.75 0.59 2.94
N VAL A 44 9.78 -0.67 3.36
CA VAL A 44 8.68 -1.63 3.12
C VAL A 44 7.35 -1.09 3.67
N CYS A 45 7.35 -0.63 4.92
CA CYS A 45 6.13 -0.12 5.55
C CYS A 45 5.54 1.09 4.79
N CYS A 46 6.39 2.01 4.31
CA CYS A 46 5.95 3.15 3.51
C CYS A 46 5.45 2.74 2.12
N LEU A 47 6.16 1.84 1.42
CA LEU A 47 5.77 1.36 0.09
C LEU A 47 4.41 0.66 0.15
N LEU A 48 4.27 -0.30 1.07
CA LEU A 48 3.04 -1.08 1.23
C LEU A 48 1.87 -0.20 1.65
N SER A 49 2.11 0.78 2.53
CA SER A 49 1.07 1.71 2.95
C SER A 49 0.65 2.61 1.78
N SER A 50 1.59 3.10 0.96
CA SER A 50 1.27 3.97 -0.17
C SER A 50 0.37 3.25 -1.18
N VAL A 51 0.77 2.04 -1.58
CA VAL A 51 -0.01 1.18 -2.47
C VAL A 51 -1.39 0.88 -1.87
N GLY A 52 -1.45 0.57 -0.57
CA GLY A 52 -2.73 0.35 0.12
C GLY A 52 -3.65 1.57 0.06
N VAL A 53 -3.12 2.78 0.32
CA VAL A 53 -3.92 4.01 0.26
C VAL A 53 -4.41 4.28 -1.15
N GLU A 54 -3.57 4.09 -2.18
CA GLU A 54 -3.97 4.21 -3.59
C GLU A 54 -5.16 3.31 -3.92
N PHE A 55 -5.10 2.02 -3.54
CA PHE A 55 -6.20 1.07 -3.75
C PHE A 55 -7.51 1.50 -3.07
N PHE A 56 -7.44 1.95 -1.81
CA PHE A 56 -8.62 2.41 -1.09
C PHE A 56 -9.18 3.73 -1.66
N LEU A 57 -8.31 4.66 -2.08
CA LEU A 57 -8.74 5.90 -2.72
C LEU A 57 -9.38 5.64 -4.09
N LEU A 58 -8.82 4.73 -4.91
CA LEU A 58 -9.41 4.30 -6.17
C LEU A 58 -10.80 3.69 -5.96
N THR A 59 -10.94 2.85 -4.94
CA THR A 59 -12.24 2.26 -4.55
C THR A 59 -13.23 3.34 -4.11
N ALA A 60 -12.78 4.34 -3.33
CA ALA A 60 -13.63 5.46 -2.92
C ALA A 60 -14.07 6.32 -4.12
N MET A 61 -13.21 6.51 -5.12
CA MET A 61 -13.55 7.18 -6.37
C MET A 61 -14.52 6.38 -7.23
N ALA A 62 -14.37 5.05 -7.30
CA ALA A 62 -15.34 4.16 -7.94
C ALA A 62 -16.70 4.24 -7.22
N TYR A 63 -16.69 4.32 -5.89
CA TYR A 63 -17.92 4.44 -5.10
C TYR A 63 -18.61 5.80 -5.33
N ASP A 64 -17.84 6.89 -5.43
CA ASP A 64 -18.35 8.21 -5.85
C ASP A 64 -19.09 8.13 -7.19
N ARG A 65 -18.44 7.54 -8.21
CA ARG A 65 -19.04 7.35 -9.54
C ARG A 65 -20.29 6.49 -9.49
N TYR A 66 -20.25 5.37 -8.77
CA TYR A 66 -21.39 4.46 -8.61
C TYR A 66 -22.62 5.17 -8.02
N VAL A 67 -22.45 5.91 -6.92
CA VAL A 67 -23.57 6.64 -6.29
C VAL A 67 -24.11 7.74 -7.21
N ALA A 68 -23.23 8.42 -7.95
CA ALA A 68 -23.63 9.45 -8.91
C ALA A 68 -24.52 8.89 -10.04
N ILE A 69 -24.22 7.67 -10.52
CA ILE A 69 -24.96 7.01 -11.61
C ILE A 69 -26.25 6.37 -11.10
N CYS A 70 -26.17 5.57 -10.03
CA CYS A 70 -27.31 4.79 -9.56
C CYS A 70 -28.31 5.61 -8.74
N ASN A 71 -27.89 6.70 -8.11
CA ASN A 71 -28.72 7.49 -7.18
C ASN A 71 -28.50 9.01 -7.32
N PRO A 72 -28.70 9.61 -8.51
CA PRO A 72 -28.38 11.02 -8.77
C PRO A 72 -29.11 11.99 -7.83
N LEU A 73 -30.38 11.71 -7.48
CA LEU A 73 -31.20 12.56 -6.60
C LEU A 73 -30.72 12.55 -5.14
N ARG A 74 -30.05 11.48 -4.70
CA ARG A 74 -29.51 11.34 -3.34
C ARG A 74 -28.02 11.59 -3.26
N TYR A 75 -27.34 11.78 -4.39
CA TYR A 75 -25.88 11.94 -4.46
C TYR A 75 -25.35 13.02 -3.51
N MET A 76 -25.95 14.21 -3.50
CA MET A 76 -25.51 15.32 -2.62
C MET A 76 -25.67 15.01 -1.12
N VAL A 77 -26.58 14.12 -0.74
CA VAL A 77 -26.81 13.72 0.65
C VAL A 77 -25.84 12.60 1.05
N VAL A 78 -25.60 11.65 0.16
CA VAL A 78 -24.73 10.49 0.38
C VAL A 78 -23.25 10.89 0.30
N MET A 79 -22.89 11.72 -0.69
CA MET A 79 -21.51 12.10 -0.98
C MET A 79 -21.33 13.61 -0.82
N ASN A 80 -21.01 14.02 0.40
CA ASN A 80 -20.66 15.40 0.73
C ASN A 80 -19.18 15.52 1.14
N HIS A 81 -18.71 16.75 1.36
CA HIS A 81 -17.31 17.00 1.71
C HIS A 81 -16.87 16.28 3.00
N ARG A 82 -17.74 16.15 4.00
CA ARG A 82 -17.41 15.43 5.26
C ARG A 82 -17.23 13.95 5.01
N VAL A 83 -18.08 13.35 4.18
CA VAL A 83 -17.98 11.93 3.80
C VAL A 83 -16.70 11.69 2.99
N CYS A 84 -16.32 12.60 2.08
CA CYS A 84 -15.05 12.47 1.35
C CYS A 84 -13.83 12.54 2.28
N ILE A 85 -13.81 13.48 3.23
CA ILE A 85 -12.73 13.56 4.23
C ILE A 85 -12.69 12.27 5.05
N LEU A 86 -13.85 11.77 5.51
CA LEU A 86 -13.93 10.54 6.27
C LEU A 86 -13.37 9.35 5.47
N LEU A 87 -13.82 9.15 4.23
CA LEU A 87 -13.32 8.11 3.33
C LEU A 87 -11.82 8.21 3.11
N ALA A 88 -11.29 9.41 2.90
CA ALA A 88 -9.85 9.63 2.78
C ALA A 88 -9.13 9.25 4.08
N THR A 89 -9.58 9.73 5.24
CA THR A 89 -8.94 9.39 6.52
C THR A 89 -8.98 7.90 6.84
N VAL A 90 -10.09 7.22 6.54
CA VAL A 90 -10.22 5.77 6.71
C VAL A 90 -9.29 5.03 5.75
N SER A 91 -9.18 5.48 4.48
CA SER A 91 -8.24 4.87 3.52
C SER A 91 -6.79 4.92 4.01
N TRP A 92 -6.37 6.06 4.56
CA TRP A 92 -5.05 6.25 5.17
C TRP A 92 -4.82 5.35 6.37
N LEU A 93 -5.76 5.34 7.32
CA LEU A 93 -5.65 4.55 8.54
C LEU A 93 -5.63 3.04 8.23
N CYS A 94 -6.57 2.56 7.43
CA CYS A 94 -6.67 1.14 7.08
C CYS A 94 -5.40 0.65 6.37
N ALA A 95 -4.90 1.39 5.38
CA ALA A 95 -3.66 1.02 4.70
C ALA A 95 -2.48 0.99 5.66
N PHE A 96 -2.33 2.02 6.51
CA PHE A 96 -1.24 2.08 7.48
C PHE A 96 -1.26 0.90 8.46
N PHE A 97 -2.42 0.54 9.00
CA PHE A 97 -2.53 -0.60 9.92
C PHE A 97 -2.26 -1.94 9.23
N ILE A 98 -2.80 -2.15 8.03
CA ILE A 98 -2.55 -3.38 7.26
C ILE A 98 -1.04 -3.52 6.99
N SER A 99 -0.42 -2.45 6.49
CA SER A 99 1.01 -2.45 6.20
C SER A 99 1.88 -2.62 7.42
N LEU A 100 1.52 -2.00 8.56
CA LEU A 100 2.23 -2.19 9.81
C LEU A 100 2.14 -3.64 10.29
N ILE A 101 0.96 -4.26 10.21
CA ILE A 101 0.76 -5.66 10.61
C ILE A 101 1.57 -6.59 9.71
N GLU A 102 1.47 -6.44 8.38
CA GLU A 102 2.23 -7.28 7.44
C GLU A 102 3.74 -7.11 7.63
N THR A 103 4.22 -5.87 7.75
CA THR A 103 5.65 -5.62 7.94
C THR A 103 6.13 -6.13 9.30
N ALA A 104 5.35 -5.93 10.37
CA ALA A 104 5.68 -6.46 11.70
C ALA A 104 5.69 -8.00 11.72
N LEU A 105 4.79 -8.63 10.98
CA LEU A 105 4.75 -10.09 10.84
C LEU A 105 6.00 -10.60 10.15
N VAL A 106 6.45 -9.94 9.06
CA VAL A 106 7.73 -10.25 8.36
C VAL A 106 8.93 -10.05 9.27
N TRP A 107 8.90 -9.03 10.11
CA TRP A 107 9.99 -8.69 11.02
C TRP A 107 10.16 -9.66 12.20
N ARG A 108 9.09 -10.37 12.55
CA ARG A 108 9.13 -11.39 13.62
C ARG A 108 9.82 -12.69 13.17
N LEU A 109 10.09 -12.89 11.88
CA LEU A 109 10.74 -14.11 11.41
C LEU A 109 12.25 -14.10 11.74
N PRO A 110 12.79 -15.20 12.31
CA PRO A 110 14.23 -15.37 12.45
C PRO A 110 14.89 -15.58 11.08
N PHE A 111 15.77 -14.64 10.69
CA PHE A 111 16.58 -14.74 9.48
C PHE A 111 17.85 -15.57 9.76
N CYS A 112 18.16 -16.54 8.90
CA CYS A 112 19.22 -17.52 9.17
C CYS A 112 20.62 -17.19 8.67
N ARG A 113 20.75 -16.18 7.82
CA ARG A 113 22.04 -15.73 7.27
C ARG A 113 22.26 -14.27 7.69
N SER A 114 23.52 -13.90 7.93
CA SER A 114 23.95 -12.59 8.46
C SER A 114 23.05 -11.43 8.02
N ASN A 115 22.70 -10.54 8.97
CA ASN A 115 21.86 -9.32 8.88
C ASN A 115 22.24 -8.28 7.78
N ILE A 116 22.83 -8.72 6.67
CA ILE A 116 23.30 -7.93 5.54
C ILE A 116 22.49 -8.39 4.33
N ILE A 117 21.45 -7.63 4.01
CA ILE A 117 20.63 -7.83 2.81
C ILE A 117 21.38 -7.17 1.66
N HIS A 118 21.97 -7.97 0.77
CA HIS A 118 22.66 -7.49 -0.44
C HIS A 118 21.69 -7.21 -1.60
N HIS A 119 20.46 -6.82 -1.31
CA HIS A 119 19.47 -6.47 -2.32
C HIS A 119 19.25 -4.97 -2.37
N PHE A 120 19.29 -4.49 -3.61
CA PHE A 120 19.02 -3.15 -4.08
C PHE A 120 17.65 -2.59 -3.68
N PHE A 121 16.72 -3.48 -3.33
CA PHE A 121 15.38 -3.18 -2.83
C PHE A 121 15.08 -4.03 -1.60
N CYS A 122 14.44 -3.41 -0.62
CA CYS A 122 13.82 -4.14 0.48
C CYS A 122 12.42 -4.56 0.04
N ASP A 123 12.28 -5.75 -0.54
CA ASP A 123 11.00 -6.32 -0.94
C ASP A 123 10.63 -7.50 -0.02
N ILE A 124 9.34 -7.65 0.29
CA ILE A 124 8.86 -8.69 1.21
C ILE A 124 9.05 -10.11 0.66
N PRO A 125 8.75 -10.43 -0.62
CA PRO A 125 8.93 -11.78 -1.16
C PRO A 125 10.38 -12.32 -1.06
N PRO A 126 11.44 -11.56 -1.41
CA PRO A 126 12.80 -12.03 -1.20
C PRO A 126 13.18 -12.13 0.28
N LEU A 127 12.62 -11.30 1.17
CA LEU A 127 12.82 -11.43 2.62
C LEU A 127 12.25 -12.75 3.17
N LEU A 128 11.09 -13.19 2.71
CA LEU A 128 10.49 -14.48 3.11
C LEU A 128 11.38 -15.67 2.71
N VAL A 129 12.00 -15.64 1.53
CA VAL A 129 12.88 -16.72 1.04
C VAL A 129 14.15 -16.90 1.89
N LEU A 130 14.57 -15.85 2.62
CA LEU A 130 15.72 -15.90 3.53
C LEU A 130 15.36 -16.29 4.98
N ALA A 131 14.07 -16.44 5.30
CA ALA A 131 13.63 -16.82 6.64
C ALA A 131 13.93 -18.30 6.93
N CYS A 132 14.27 -18.61 8.19
CA CYS A 132 14.66 -19.97 8.59
C CYS A 132 13.53 -20.82 9.15
N THR A 133 12.34 -20.24 9.24
CA THR A 133 11.13 -20.82 9.82
C THR A 133 9.99 -20.69 8.83
N ASP A 134 8.91 -21.45 9.04
CA ASP A 134 7.74 -21.45 8.16
C ASP A 134 7.20 -20.03 7.91
N THR A 135 7.18 -19.64 6.63
CA THR A 135 6.64 -18.36 6.12
C THR A 135 5.15 -18.42 5.82
N SER A 136 4.52 -19.58 6.03
CA SER A 136 3.11 -19.83 5.78
C SER A 136 2.13 -18.81 6.38
N PRO A 137 2.30 -18.26 7.61
CA PRO A 137 1.38 -17.24 8.13
C PRO A 137 1.48 -15.91 7.38
N ASN A 138 2.65 -15.55 6.86
CA ASN A 138 2.85 -14.31 6.09
C ASN A 138 2.32 -14.45 4.67
N GLU A 139 2.56 -15.59 4.02
CA GLU A 139 2.00 -15.90 2.71
C GLU A 139 0.48 -15.95 2.77
N LEU A 140 -0.09 -16.55 3.83
CA LEU A 140 -1.52 -16.54 4.08
C LEU A 140 -2.04 -15.11 4.28
N ALA A 141 -1.36 -14.28 5.07
CA ALA A 141 -1.75 -12.88 5.28
C ALA A 141 -1.77 -12.10 3.97
N MET A 142 -0.72 -12.22 3.13
CA MET A 142 -0.68 -11.61 1.80
C MET A 142 -1.80 -12.11 0.90
N PHE A 143 -2.07 -13.42 0.92
CA PHE A 143 -3.15 -14.01 0.12
C PHE A 143 -4.52 -13.52 0.57
N LEU A 144 -4.73 -13.39 1.89
CA LEU A 144 -5.95 -12.84 2.46
C LEU A 144 -6.11 -11.36 2.11
N VAL A 145 -5.07 -10.53 2.23
CA VAL A 145 -5.13 -9.12 1.85
C VAL A 145 -5.39 -8.98 0.35
N GLY A 146 -4.65 -9.71 -0.49
CA GLY A 146 -4.85 -9.71 -1.94
C GLY A 146 -6.26 -10.17 -2.35
N GLY A 147 -6.76 -11.24 -1.74
CA GLY A 147 -8.06 -11.83 -2.07
C GLY A 147 -9.26 -11.06 -1.50
N PHE A 148 -9.19 -10.61 -0.24
CA PHE A 148 -10.32 -9.93 0.43
C PHE A 148 -10.32 -8.42 0.26
N VAL A 149 -9.16 -7.81 -0.04
CA VAL A 149 -9.07 -6.36 -0.27
C VAL A 149 -8.79 -6.08 -1.74
N GLY A 150 -7.73 -6.64 -2.31
CA GLY A 150 -7.32 -6.33 -3.69
C GLY A 150 -8.35 -6.74 -4.75
N PHE A 151 -8.82 -7.98 -4.72
CA PHE A 151 -9.78 -8.51 -5.70
C PHE A 151 -11.13 -7.76 -5.74
N PRO A 152 -11.84 -7.54 -4.62
CA PRO A 152 -13.09 -6.79 -4.66
C PRO A 152 -12.89 -5.33 -5.02
N CYS A 153 -11.81 -4.68 -4.58
CA CYS A 153 -11.51 -3.30 -4.96
C CYS A 153 -11.29 -3.17 -6.48
N SER A 154 -10.44 -4.02 -7.05
CA SER A 154 -10.17 -4.06 -8.49
C SER A 154 -11.44 -4.36 -9.31
N LEU A 155 -12.22 -5.37 -8.92
CA LEU A 155 -13.48 -5.68 -9.58
C LEU A 155 -14.45 -4.50 -9.52
N PHE A 156 -14.57 -3.84 -8.36
CA PHE A 156 -15.45 -2.68 -8.20
C PHE A 156 -15.01 -1.47 -9.03
N THR A 157 -13.70 -1.24 -9.14
CA THR A 157 -13.16 -0.19 -10.02
C THR A 157 -13.43 -0.49 -11.49
N ILE A 158 -13.20 -1.72 -11.95
CA ILE A 158 -13.47 -2.14 -13.34
C ILE A 158 -14.96 -2.00 -13.66
N VAL A 159 -15.85 -2.47 -12.77
CA VAL A 159 -17.30 -2.38 -13.00
C VAL A 159 -17.79 -0.92 -13.02
N SER A 160 -17.16 -0.04 -12.26
CA SER A 160 -17.58 1.37 -12.18
C SER A 160 -17.05 2.24 -13.33
N TYR A 161 -15.92 1.86 -13.94
CA TYR A 161 -15.24 2.63 -15.00
C TYR A 161 -15.18 1.94 -16.37
N GLY A 162 -15.56 0.66 -16.45
CA GLY A 162 -15.58 -0.15 -17.67
C GLY A 162 -16.92 -0.18 -18.39
#